data_AF-A0A975MA38-F1
#
_entry.id   AF-A0A975MA38-F1
#
_cell.length_a   1.000
_cell.length_b   1.000
_cell.length_c   1.000
_cell.angle_alpha   90.00
_cell.angle_beta   90.00
_cell.angle_gamma   90.00
#
_symmetry.space_group_name_H-M   'P 1'
#
loop_
_entity.id
_entity.type
_entity.pdbx_description
1 polymer ?
#
loop_
_entity_poly.entity_id
_entity_poly.type
_entity_poly.pdbx_seq_one_letter_code
_entity_poly.pdbx_strand_id
1 'polypeptide(L)' 'MAQTNELAAKLLRDAGQFFRHVGEQNPELKEQMDNNAQVYDQVAGMVETDPTGDLPVADEEGQQQVN' A
#
# COMPACT_ATOMS: atom_id res chain seq x y z
N MET A 1 -7.89 -17.09 -11.18
CA MET A 1 -6.64 -16.44 -10.74
C MET A 1 -6.69 -14.95 -11.05
N ALA A 2 -6.70 -14.50 -12.31
CA ALA A 2 -6.74 -13.05 -12.66
C ALA A 2 -7.84 -12.23 -11.95
N GLN A 3 -9.09 -12.71 -11.97
CA GLN A 3 -10.20 -12.02 -11.27
C GLN A 3 -10.03 -11.92 -9.74
N THR A 4 -9.35 -12.88 -9.11
CA THR A 4 -9.12 -12.86 -7.66
C THR A 4 -8.05 -11.83 -7.30
N ASN A 5 -7.02 -11.68 -8.15
CA ASN A 5 -5.96 -10.70 -7.97
C ASN A 5 -6.46 -9.27 -8.19
N GLU A 6 -7.27 -9.04 -9.23
CA GLU A 6 -7.91 -7.75 -9.49
C GLU A 6 -8.81 -7.33 -8.32
N LEU A 7 -9.57 -8.26 -7.76
CA LEU A 7 -10.41 -8.01 -6.59
C LEU A 7 -9.58 -7.65 -5.35
N ALA A 8 -8.51 -8.40 -5.09
CA ALA A 8 -7.61 -8.13 -3.97
C ALA A 8 -6.90 -6.78 -4.12
N ALA A 9 -6.41 -6.46 -5.31
CA ALA A 9 -5.79 -5.18 -5.62
C ALA A 9 -6.78 -4.01 -5.43
N LYS A 10 -8.04 -4.18 -5.85
CA LYS A 10 -9.09 -3.19 -5.62
C LYS A 10 -9.34 -2.97 -4.13
N LEU A 11 -9.45 -4.03 -3.33
CA LEU A 11 -9.67 -3.92 -1.89
C LEU A 11 -8.54 -3.16 -1.19
N LEU A 12 -7.29 -3.40 -1.61
CA LEU A 12 -6.12 -2.67 -1.10
C LEU A 12 -6.16 -1.18 -1.47
N ARG A 13 -6.55 -0.84 -2.70
CA ARG A 13 -6.74 0.56 -3.12
C ARG A 13 -7.84 1.25 -2.32
N ASP A 14 -8.96 0.56 -2.07
CA ASP A 14 -10.05 1.07 -1.25
C ASP A 14 -9.58 1.35 0.19
N ALA A 15 -8.74 0.49 0.77
CA ALA A 15 -8.10 0.73 2.06
C ALA A 15 -7.15 1.94 2.03
N GLY A 16 -6.36 2.11 0.96
CA GLY A 16 -5.54 3.30 0.77
C GLY A 16 -6.36 4.59 0.72
N GLN A 17 -7.50 4.57 0.02
CA GLN A 17 -8.45 5.69 0.02
C GLN A 17 -9.03 5.96 1.41
N PHE A 18 -9.36 4.92 2.18
CA PHE A 18 -9.83 5.09 3.55
C PHE A 18 -8.82 5.89 4.40
N PHE A 19 -7.53 5.56 4.34
CA PHE A 19 -6.52 6.31 5.08
C PHE A 19 -6.43 7.77 4.65
N ARG A 20 -6.49 8.07 3.35
CA ARG A 20 -6.52 9.47 2.88
C ARG A 20 -7.68 10.24 3.47
N HIS A 21 -8.89 9.66 3.47
CA HIS A 21 -10.05 10.29 4.08
C HIS A 21 -9.86 10.52 5.58
N VAL A 22 -9.27 9.56 6.31
CA VAL A 22 -8.93 9.74 7.73
C VAL A 22 -7.95 10.90 7.92
N GLY A 23 -6.91 10.99 7.08
CA GLY A 23 -5.92 12.06 7.13
C GLY A 23 -6.49 13.44 6.80
N GLU A 24 -7.46 13.53 5.88
CA GLU A 24 -8.16 14.78 5.58
C GLU A 24 -8.97 15.31 6.76
N GLN A 25 -9.58 14.43 7.56
CA GLN A 25 -10.34 14.82 8.76
C GLN A 25 -9.46 15.09 9.98
N ASN A 26 -8.21 14.58 9.99
CA ASN A 26 -7.30 14.66 11.13
C ASN A 26 -5.92 15.18 10.68
N PRO A 27 -5.72 16.52 10.62
CA PRO A 27 -4.50 17.12 10.08
C PRO A 27 -3.22 16.65 10.78
N GLU A 28 -3.28 16.35 12.07
CA GLU A 28 -2.17 15.84 12.87
C GLU A 28 -1.73 14.42 12.46
N LEU A 29 -2.62 13.64 11.85
CA LEU A 29 -2.35 12.29 11.36
C LEU A 29 -2.14 12.26 9.84
N LYS A 30 -2.33 13.39 9.13
CA LYS A 30 -2.38 13.42 7.66
C LYS A 30 -1.16 12.77 7.02
N GLU A 31 0.04 13.15 7.45
CA GLU A 31 1.29 12.63 6.89
C GLU A 31 1.42 11.11 7.11
N GLN A 32 1.12 10.62 8.31
CA GLN A 32 1.14 9.19 8.61
C GLN A 32 0.11 8.42 7.79
N MET A 33 -1.10 8.97 7.63
CA MET A 33 -2.16 8.33 6.85
C MET A 33 -1.85 8.34 5.34
N ASP A 34 -1.22 9.40 4.83
CA ASP A 34 -0.76 9.46 3.44
C ASP A 34 0.34 8.41 3.19
N ASN A 35 1.27 8.23 4.14
CA ASN A 35 2.29 7.16 4.08
C ASN A 35 1.65 5.76 4.08
N ASN A 36 0.68 5.53 4.99
CA ASN A 36 -0.08 4.27 5.00
C ASN A 36 -0.76 4.05 3.63
N ALA A 37 -1.48 5.04 3.13
CA ALA A 37 -2.17 4.94 1.84
C ALA A 37 -1.22 4.59 0.69
N GLN A 38 -0.03 5.16 0.68
CA GLN A 38 1.00 4.88 -0.32
C GLN A 38 1.49 3.41 -0.26
N VAL A 39 1.69 2.86 0.94
CA VAL A 39 2.05 1.43 1.10
C VAL A 39 0.95 0.53 0.52
N TYR A 40 -0.32 0.81 0.83
CA TYR A 40 -1.44 0.03 0.30
C TYR A 40 -1.51 0.08 -1.24
N ASP A 41 -1.28 1.23 -1.85
CA ASP A 41 -1.25 1.36 -3.31
C ASP A 41 -0.10 0.57 -3.95
N GLN A 42 1.08 0.57 -3.32
CA GLN A 42 2.23 -0.21 -3.78
C GLN A 42 1.92 -1.71 -3.75
N VAL A 43 1.37 -2.20 -2.63
CA VAL A 43 0.97 -3.61 -2.49
C VAL A 43 -0.14 -3.97 -3.46
N ALA A 44 -1.11 -3.08 -3.71
CA ALA A 44 -2.15 -3.31 -4.70
C ALA A 44 -1.59 -3.50 -6.11
N GLY A 45 -0.61 -2.67 -6.50
CA GLY A 45 0.08 -2.81 -7.79
C GLY A 45 0.83 -4.13 -7.91
N MET A 46 1.50 -4.57 -6.85
CA MET A 46 2.17 -5.87 -6.80
C MET A 46 1.17 -7.01 -6.89
N VAL A 47 0.09 -7.01 -6.11
CA VAL A 47 -0.93 -8.07 -6.14
C VAL A 47 -1.58 -8.22 -7.52
N GLU A 48 -1.79 -7.12 -8.23
CA GLU A 48 -2.38 -7.15 -9.58
C GLU A 48 -1.43 -7.73 -10.63
N THR A 49 -0.11 -7.54 -10.48
CA THR A 49 0.89 -7.87 -11.51
C THR A 49 1.73 -9.11 -11.19
N ASP A 50 2.11 -9.29 -9.93
CA ASP A 50 2.82 -10.44 -9.37
C ASP A 50 2.33 -10.71 -7.92
N PRO A 51 1.21 -11.44 -7.74
CA PRO A 51 0.64 -11.73 -6.41
C PRO A 51 1.52 -12.63 -5.53
N THR A 52 2.57 -13.20 -6.11
CA THR A 52 3.53 -14.09 -5.43
C THR A 52 4.90 -13.46 -5.26
N GLY A 53 5.07 -12.21 -5.70
CA GLY A 53 6.30 -11.47 -5.56
C GLY A 53 6.60 -11.14 -4.11
N ASP A 54 7.89 -11.14 -3.77
CA ASP A 54 8.34 -10.72 -2.46
C ASP A 54 8.17 -9.20 -2.32
N LEU A 55 7.53 -8.77 -1.23
CA LEU A 55 7.51 -7.37 -0.88
C LEU A 55 8.94 -6.92 -0.60
N PRO A 56 9.41 -5.78 -1.16
CA PRO A 56 10.63 -5.18 -0.67
C PRO A 56 10.40 -4.87 0.80
N VAL A 57 11.02 -5.64 1.68
CA VAL A 57 10.99 -5.38 3.12
C VAL A 57 11.60 -4.00 3.26
N ALA A 58 10.78 -3.02 3.62
CA ALA A 58 11.30 -1.77 4.13
C ALA A 58 11.95 -2.17 5.45
N ASP A 59 13.28 -2.30 5.45
CA ASP A 59 14.05 -2.37 6.67
C ASP A 59 13.49 -1.28 7.59
N GLU A 60 13.16 -1.63 8.85
CA GLU A 60 12.55 -0.73 9.84
C GLU A 60 13.39 0.54 10.11
N GLU A 61 14.50 0.71 9.39
CA GLU A 61 15.45 1.82 9.43
C GLU A 61 15.85 2.32 8.03
N GLY A 62 14.97 2.35 7.02
CA GLY A 62 15.16 3.19 5.83
C GLY A 62 16.49 3.05 5.08
N GLN A 63 17.06 1.84 4.97
CA GLN A 63 18.25 1.58 4.17
C GLN A 63 17.93 0.56 3.09
N GLN A 64 18.08 0.96 1.83
CA GLN A 64 18.01 0.06 0.69
C GLN A 64 19.20 -0.90 0.74
N GLN A 65 18.96 -2.19 0.99
CA GLN A 65 19.92 -3.22 0.60
C GLN A 65 19.81 -3.50 -0.89
N VAL A 66 20.78 -2.95 -1.62
CA VAL A 66 21.12 -3.36 -2.99
C VAL A 66 21.65 -4.79 -2.95
N ASN A 67 21.12 -5.65 -3.81
CA ASN A 67 21.75 -6.91 -4.18
C ASN A 67 21.86 -6.96 -5.70
#